data_AF-A0A2S2Q4I5-F1
#
_entry.id   AF-A0A2S2Q4I5-F1
#
_cell.length_a   1.000
_cell.length_b   1.000
_cell.length_c   1.000
_cell.angle_alpha   90.00
_cell.angle_beta   90.00
_cell.angle_gamma   90.00
#
_symmetry.space_group_name_H-M   'P 1'
#
loop_
_entity.id
_entity.type
_entity.pdbx_description
1 polymer ?
#
loop_
_entity_poly.entity_id
_entity_poly.type
_entity_poly.pdbx_seq_one_letter_code
_entity_poly.pdbx_strand_id
1 'polypeptide(L)'
;GTEIKARLQAANKCYFGLTKLLKSRVISKNLKSQIYQTLIKPVVTYGSETWTMRKNDENALLVFERKVLRKIYGPCKDEHTGEWRIRKNKELQDLYQRPSIKEDITKRRLKWAGHSWRKTGS
;
A
#
# COMPACT_ATOMS: atom_id res chain seq x y z
N GLY A 1 -12.00 9.51 -10.52
CA GLY A 1 -10.53 9.45 -10.69
C GLY A 1 -9.78 10.55 -9.96
N THR A 2 -10.33 11.77 -9.86
CA THR A 2 -9.65 12.94 -9.25
C THR A 2 -9.30 12.71 -7.77
N GLU A 3 -10.22 12.13 -6.99
CA GLU A 3 -9.97 11.88 -5.55
C GLU A 3 -8.85 10.85 -5.30
N ILE A 4 -8.86 9.73 -6.02
CA ILE A 4 -7.82 8.69 -5.90
C ILE A 4 -6.44 9.25 -6.25
N LYS A 5 -6.37 10.08 -7.31
CA LYS A 5 -5.14 10.78 -7.68
C LYS A 5 -4.70 11.75 -6.57
N ALA A 6 -5.62 12.52 -5.98
CA ALA A 6 -5.31 13.42 -4.87
C ALA A 6 -4.77 12.66 -3.64
N ARG A 7 -5.37 11.52 -3.28
CA ARG A 7 -4.87 10.65 -2.21
C ARG A 7 -3.52 10.04 -2.51
N LEU A 8 -3.28 9.61 -3.75
CA LEU A 8 -1.96 9.15 -4.18
C LEU A 8 -0.92 10.28 -4.07
N GLN A 9 -1.26 11.51 -4.42
CA GLN A 9 -0.36 12.65 -4.27
C GLN A 9 -0.06 12.94 -2.80
N ALA A 10 -1.08 12.98 -1.94
CA ALA A 10 -0.91 13.16 -0.49
C ALA A 10 -0.05 12.05 0.13
N ALA A 11 -0.31 10.79 -0.24
CA ALA A 11 0.46 9.64 0.22
C ALA A 11 1.90 9.66 -0.30
N ASN A 12 2.13 10.14 -1.52
CA ASN A 12 3.48 10.38 -2.03
C ASN A 12 4.23 11.42 -1.20
N LYS A 13 3.59 12.56 -0.86
CA LYS A 13 4.19 13.57 0.03
C LYS A 13 4.58 12.98 1.38
N CYS A 14 3.68 12.21 2.00
CA CYS A 14 3.94 11.49 3.26
C CYS A 14 5.13 10.51 3.11
N TYR A 15 5.12 9.70 2.06
CA TYR A 15 6.21 8.76 1.75
C TYR A 15 7.56 9.46 1.56
N PHE A 16 7.60 10.61 0.87
CA PHE A 16 8.84 11.37 0.69
C PHE A 16 9.36 11.91 2.02
N GLY A 17 8.49 12.44 2.89
CA GLY A 17 8.87 12.85 4.24
C GLY A 17 9.46 11.71 5.08
N LEU A 18 8.91 10.50 4.96
CA LEU A 18 9.36 9.31 5.69
C LEU A 18 10.51 8.54 4.98
N THR A 19 10.98 9.00 3.83
CA THR A 19 11.96 8.25 3.03
C THR A 19 13.29 8.04 3.76
N LYS A 20 13.73 8.99 4.60
CA LYS A 20 14.94 8.84 5.42
C LYS A 20 14.82 7.67 6.40
N LEU A 21 13.67 7.55 7.07
CA LEU A 21 13.37 6.44 7.98
C LEU A 21 13.30 5.10 7.25
N LEU A 22 12.62 5.06 6.10
CA LEU A 22 12.51 3.83 5.30
C LEU A 22 13.86 3.36 4.74
N LYS A 23 14.80 4.28 4.48
CA LYS A 23 16.17 3.97 4.04
C LYS A 23 17.10 3.55 5.18
N SER A 24 16.82 3.92 6.43
CA SER A 24 17.71 3.67 7.57
C SER A 24 18.02 2.17 7.73
N ARG A 25 19.30 1.81 7.88
CA ARG A 25 19.71 0.42 8.15
C ARG A 25 19.52 0.02 9.62
N VAL A 26 19.37 1.00 10.51
CA VAL A 26 19.16 0.79 11.95
C VAL A 26 17.74 0.27 12.24
N ILE A 27 16.77 0.67 11.42
CA ILE A 27 15.37 0.29 11.62
C ILE A 27 15.08 -1.05 10.94
N SER A 28 14.48 -1.98 11.69
CA SER A 28 14.08 -3.29 11.19
C SER A 28 13.04 -3.18 10.07
N LYS A 29 13.02 -4.16 9.16
CA LYS A 29 12.04 -4.22 8.07
C LYS A 29 10.60 -4.30 8.61
N ASN A 30 10.39 -5.03 9.70
CA ASN A 30 9.08 -5.14 10.34
C ASN A 30 8.56 -3.79 10.85
N LEU A 31 9.41 -3.00 11.52
CA LEU A 31 9.03 -1.68 11.99
C LEU A 31 8.73 -0.73 10.82
N LYS A 32 9.50 -0.80 9.73
CA LYS A 32 9.20 -0.03 8.51
C LYS A 32 7.87 -0.43 7.88
N SER A 33 7.54 -1.72 7.86
CA SER A 33 6.23 -2.21 7.41
C SER A 33 5.10 -1.72 8.32
N GLN A 34 5.33 -1.60 9.64
CA GLN A 34 4.38 -0.97 10.56
C GLN A 34 4.21 0.52 10.26
N ILE A 35 5.31 1.28 10.05
CA ILE A 35 5.27 2.69 9.65
C ILE A 35 4.43 2.88 8.39
N TYR A 36 4.61 2.01 7.39
CA TYR A 36 3.79 2.03 6.19
C TYR A 36 2.30 1.82 6.53
N GLN A 37 1.98 0.79 7.32
CA GLN A 37 0.61 0.45 7.68
C GLN A 37 -0.09 1.54 8.52
N THR A 38 0.64 2.25 9.39
CA THR A 38 0.05 3.22 10.33
C THR A 38 0.11 4.67 9.86
N LEU A 39 1.10 5.06 9.05
CA LEU A 39 1.27 6.45 8.64
C LEU A 39 0.95 6.69 7.16
N ILE A 40 1.38 5.80 6.26
CA ILE A 40 1.27 6.03 4.81
C ILE A 40 -0.03 5.45 4.25
N LYS A 41 -0.37 4.20 4.63
CA LYS A 41 -1.54 3.49 4.13
C LYS A 41 -2.87 4.17 4.49
N PRO A 42 -3.06 4.77 5.68
CA PRO A 42 -4.28 5.51 5.98
C PRO A 42 -4.48 6.73 5.09
N VAL A 43 -3.40 7.45 4.75
CA VAL A 43 -3.46 8.64 3.88
C VAL A 43 -3.99 8.29 2.50
N VAL A 44 -3.51 7.18 1.91
CA VAL A 44 -3.95 6.75 0.58
C VAL A 44 -5.33 6.07 0.59
N THR A 45 -5.77 5.53 1.73
CA THR A 45 -7.05 4.79 1.83
C THR A 45 -8.18 5.61 2.47
N TYR A 46 -7.94 6.89 2.77
CA TYR A 46 -8.96 7.75 3.35
C TYR A 46 -10.14 7.94 2.39
N GLY A 47 -11.36 7.75 2.90
CA GLY A 47 -12.58 7.91 2.10
C GLY A 47 -12.76 6.84 1.01
N SER A 48 -12.01 5.74 1.05
CA SER A 48 -12.04 4.71 -0.01
C SER A 48 -13.34 3.90 -0.07
N GLU A 49 -14.18 4.01 0.95
CA GLU A 49 -15.49 3.36 1.06
C GLU A 49 -16.47 3.84 -0.02
N THR A 50 -16.36 5.09 -0.46
CA THR A 50 -17.26 5.71 -1.43
C THR A 50 -16.68 5.76 -2.85
N TRP A 51 -15.52 5.15 -3.09
CA TRP A 51 -14.86 5.22 -4.39
C TRP A 51 -15.43 4.24 -5.40
N THR A 52 -15.68 4.75 -6.61
CA THR A 52 -15.84 3.93 -7.81
C THR A 52 -14.45 3.54 -8.33
N MET A 53 -13.97 2.35 -7.99
CA MET A 53 -12.67 1.86 -8.45
C MET A 53 -12.74 1.33 -9.89
N ARG A 54 -11.96 1.95 -10.79
CA ARG A 54 -11.69 1.38 -12.12
C ARG A 54 -10.41 0.55 -12.06
N LYS A 55 -10.21 -0.36 -13.02
CA LYS A 55 -8.99 -1.18 -13.12
C LYS A 55 -7.70 -0.34 -13.14
N ASN A 56 -7.74 0.82 -13.77
CA ASN A 56 -6.60 1.76 -13.80
C ASN A 56 -6.30 2.36 -12.42
N ASP A 57 -7.34 2.69 -11.64
CA ASP A 57 -7.18 3.24 -10.29
C ASP A 57 -6.62 2.18 -9.33
N GLU A 58 -7.13 0.94 -9.41
CA GLU A 58 -6.58 -0.20 -8.67
C GLU A 58 -5.10 -0.43 -8.99
N ASN A 59 -4.74 -0.39 -10.27
CA ASN A 59 -3.35 -0.57 -10.68
C ASN A 59 -2.47 0.57 -10.15
N ALA A 60 -2.93 1.82 -10.16
CA ALA A 60 -2.18 2.95 -9.61
C ALA A 60 -1.92 2.78 -8.10
N LEU A 61 -2.92 2.30 -7.34
CA LEU A 61 -2.78 2.01 -5.91
C LEU A 61 -1.77 0.87 -5.65
N LEU A 62 -1.81 -0.20 -6.44
CA LEU A 62 -0.87 -1.31 -6.33
C LEU A 62 0.56 -0.90 -6.73
N VAL A 63 0.72 -0.05 -7.75
CA VAL A 63 2.02 0.51 -8.14
C VAL A 63 2.60 1.34 -6.98
N PHE A 64 1.77 2.16 -6.34
CA PHE A 64 2.17 2.93 -5.16
C PHE A 64 2.59 2.02 -3.99
N GLU A 65 1.80 1.00 -3.65
CA GLU A 65 2.15 0.02 -2.61
C GLU A 65 3.51 -0.63 -2.89
N ARG A 66 3.69 -1.17 -4.09
CA ARG A 66 4.92 -1.84 -4.49
C ARG A 66 6.12 -0.89 -4.48
N LYS A 67 5.94 0.39 -4.81
CA LYS A 67 6.99 1.43 -4.69
C LYS A 67 7.45 1.55 -3.24
N VAL A 68 6.53 1.60 -2.28
CA VAL A 68 6.86 1.69 -0.85
C VAL A 68 7.51 0.40 -0.35
N LEU A 69 6.94 -0.77 -0.66
CA LEU A 69 7.48 -2.06 -0.22
C LEU A 69 8.89 -2.32 -0.77
N ARG A 70 9.18 -1.97 -2.03
CA ARG A 70 10.54 -2.05 -2.58
C ARG A 70 11.54 -1.18 -1.83
N LYS A 71 11.11 -0.04 -1.31
CA LYS A 71 11.98 0.81 -0.48
C LYS A 71 12.27 0.15 0.88
N ILE A 72 11.29 -0.56 1.45
CA ILE A 72 11.42 -1.24 2.75
C ILE A 72 12.31 -2.49 2.66
N TYR A 73 12.01 -3.38 1.70
CA TYR A 73 12.68 -4.68 1.60
C TYR A 73 13.99 -4.65 0.81
N GLY A 74 14.20 -3.60 0.00
CA GLY A 74 15.40 -3.41 -0.79
C GLY A 74 15.57 -4.45 -1.91
N PRO A 75 16.73 -4.44 -2.60
CA PRO A 75 17.03 -5.42 -3.64
C PRO A 75 17.23 -6.83 -3.07
N CYS A 76 17.24 -7.83 -3.94
CA CYS A 76 17.66 -9.20 -3.63
C CYS A 76 18.87 -9.58 -4.48
N LYS A 77 19.67 -10.51 -3.96
CA LYS A 77 20.70 -11.18 -4.74
C LYS A 77 20.03 -12.35 -5.48
N ASP A 78 20.27 -12.46 -6.78
CA ASP A 78 19.81 -13.59 -7.56
C ASP A 78 20.66 -14.83 -7.22
N GLU A 79 20.02 -15.97 -6.99
CA GLU A 79 20.73 -17.21 -6.61
C GLU A 79 21.47 -17.84 -7.78
N HIS A 80 21.03 -17.61 -9.02
CA HIS A 80 21.62 -18.24 -10.20
C HIS A 80 22.77 -17.39 -10.76
N THR A 81 22.58 -16.07 -10.83
CA THR A 81 23.60 -15.17 -11.39
C THR A 81 24.50 -14.52 -10.34
N GLY A 82 24.09 -14.51 -9.07
CA GLY A 82 24.80 -13.83 -7.99
C GLY A 82 24.68 -12.30 -8.03
N GLU A 83 23.93 -11.73 -8.97
CA GLU A 83 23.80 -10.28 -9.15
C GLU A 83 22.69 -9.67 -8.29
N TRP A 84 22.85 -8.39 -7.96
CA TRP A 84 21.80 -7.64 -7.27
C TRP A 84 20.71 -7.20 -8.25
N ARG A 85 19.47 -7.59 -7.97
CA ARG A 85 18.30 -7.21 -8.77
C ARG A 85 17.16 -6.62 -7.94
N ILE A 86 16.23 -5.97 -8.64
CA ILE A 86 14.98 -5.49 -8.06
C ILE A 86 14.07 -6.69 -7.78
N ARG A 87 13.40 -6.70 -6.62
CA ARG A 87 12.43 -7.74 -6.25
C ARG A 87 11.20 -7.73 -7.16
N LYS A 88 10.79 -8.93 -7.59
CA LYS A 88 9.57 -9.20 -8.34
C LYS A 88 8.33 -8.98 -7.46
N ASN A 89 7.16 -8.79 -8.08
CA ASN A 89 5.92 -8.51 -7.35
C ASN A 89 5.53 -9.65 -6.39
N LYS A 90 5.72 -10.90 -6.80
CA LYS A 90 5.41 -12.08 -5.98
C LYS A 90 6.29 -12.14 -4.72
N GLU A 91 7.61 -11.97 -4.89
CA GLU A 91 8.57 -11.93 -3.76
C GLU A 91 8.22 -10.83 -2.73
N LEU A 92 7.73 -9.68 -3.19
CA LEU A 92 7.28 -8.61 -2.28
C LEU A 92 6.02 -9.00 -1.51
N GLN A 93 5.09 -9.71 -2.14
CA GLN A 93 3.85 -10.17 -1.52
C GLN A 93 4.15 -11.24 -0.45
N ASP A 94 5.02 -12.20 -0.77
CA ASP A 94 5.50 -13.23 0.16
C ASP A 94 6.23 -12.64 1.38
N LEU A 95 6.96 -11.53 1.21
CA LEU A 95 7.63 -10.82 2.30
C LEU A 95 6.71 -9.93 3.13
N TYR A 96 5.67 -9.36 2.51
CA TYR A 96 4.77 -8.43 3.18
C TYR A 96 3.75 -9.15 4.06
N GLN A 97 3.29 -10.34 3.64
CA GLN A 97 2.39 -11.23 4.39
C GLN A 97 1.15 -10.53 4.98
N ARG A 98 0.67 -9.48 4.30
CA ARG A 98 -0.45 -8.64 4.73
C ARG A 98 -1.33 -8.31 3.51
N PRO A 99 -2.62 -7.99 3.73
CA PRO A 99 -3.51 -7.58 2.66
C PRO A 99 -2.96 -6.37 1.91
N SER A 100 -3.03 -6.44 0.59
CA SER A 100 -2.72 -5.31 -0.30
C SER A 100 -3.68 -4.15 -0.06
N ILE A 101 -3.30 -2.94 -0.50
CA ILE A 101 -4.20 -1.78 -0.48
C ILE A 101 -5.53 -2.09 -1.15
N LYS A 102 -5.51 -2.83 -2.27
CA LYS A 102 -6.72 -3.21 -3.00
C LYS A 102 -7.65 -4.03 -2.11
N GLU A 103 -7.13 -5.08 -1.47
CA GLU A 103 -7.92 -5.95 -0.60
C GLU A 103 -8.50 -5.20 0.60
N ASP A 104 -7.72 -4.31 1.21
CA ASP A 104 -8.20 -3.47 2.30
C ASP A 104 -9.33 -2.53 1.89
N ILE A 105 -9.22 -1.90 0.72
CA ILE A 105 -10.28 -1.02 0.20
C ILE A 105 -11.55 -1.84 -0.08
N THR A 106 -11.42 -3.00 -0.74
CA THR A 106 -12.55 -3.90 -0.98
C THR A 106 -13.24 -4.30 0.32
N LYS A 107 -12.46 -4.66 1.36
CA LYS A 107 -12.99 -5.01 2.68
C LYS A 107 -13.73 -3.83 3.33
N ARG A 108 -13.20 -2.61 3.24
CA ARG A 108 -13.87 -1.40 3.77
C ARG A 108 -15.18 -1.11 3.07
N ARG A 109 -15.21 -1.21 1.74
CA ARG A 109 -16.44 -1.03 0.94
C ARG A 109 -17.53 -2.03 1.30
N LEU A 110 -17.17 -3.31 1.46
CA LEU A 110 -18.13 -4.35 1.88
C LEU A 110 -18.68 -4.08 3.29
N LYS A 111 -17.83 -3.66 4.23
CA LYS A 111 -18.26 -3.29 5.58
C LYS A 111 -19.21 -2.08 5.57
N TRP A 112 -18.89 -1.05 4.79
CA TRP A 112 -19.74 0.13 4.64
C TRP A 112 -21.08 -0.23 4.02
N ALA A 113 -21.11 -1.04 2.96
CA ALA A 113 -22.35 -1.48 2.32
C ALA A 113 -23.26 -2.24 3.31
N GLY A 114 -22.68 -3.16 4.09
CA GLY A 114 -23.42 -3.88 5.14
C GLY A 114 -23.93 -2.96 6.25
N HIS A 115 -23.19 -1.90 6.59
CA HIS A 115 -23.63 -0.89 7.55
C HIS A 115 -24.80 -0.06 7.03
N SER A 116 -24.73 0.39 5.77
CA SER A 116 -25.80 1.13 5.12
C SER A 116 -27.09 0.31 5.05
N TRP A 117 -27.00 -0.98 4.71
CA TRP A 117 -28.15 -1.91 4.69
C TRP A 117 -28.85 -2.00 6.05
N ARG A 118 -28.09 -2.12 7.14
CA ARG A 118 -28.65 -2.21 8.50
C ARG A 118 -29.34 -0.91 8.93
N LYS A 119 -28.86 0.25 8.48
CA LYS A 119 -29.48 1.55 8.81
C LYS A 119 -30.78 1.83 8.07
N THR A 120 -30.95 1.26 6.87
CA THR A 120 -32.16 1.46 6.06
C THR A 120 -33.28 0.46 6.37
N GLY A 121 -33.00 -0.58 7.16
CA GLY A 121 -33.98 -1.59 7.59
C GLY A 121 -34.54 -1.37 8.99
N SER A 122 -34.38 -0.17 9.57
CA SER A 122 -34.98 0.27 10.84
C SER A 122 -35.99 1.39 10.57
#